data_AF-A0A960XHD1-F1
#
_entry.id   AF-A0A960XHD1-F1
#
_cell.length_a   1.000
_cell.length_b   1.000
_cell.length_c   1.000
_cell.angle_alpha   90.00
_cell.angle_beta   90.00
_cell.angle_gamma   90.00
#
_symmetry.space_group_name_H-M   'P 1'
#
loop_
_entity.id
_entity.type
_entity.pdbx_description
1 polymer ?
#
loop_
_entity_poly.entity_id
_entity_poly.type
_entity_poly.pdbx_seq_one_letter_code
_entity_poly.pdbx_strand_id
1 'polypeptide(L)'
;MPNPCGEIPLEALEAARAAALLGESFSLQVLADAGVAANQLDSLFDEGVLVQDSDIHASFANVACRKQLLKEIPWSFRRSWSLKLGERLELLKGNPEDIGRLFIAAQLFDRAKPHLIKGAEKACLCNDYLKALSLLRQVFDIWKENEDPTARMKLLREMARCAANTTDYDTAVIAWEEILENARTEDNLEVQIEAHQQLAQWTGIMGRRQSVREHLQLAAELAGKLDDPASEARQWFEFAGFQVTHVRLASAN
;
A
#
# COMPACT_ATOMS: atom_id res chain seq x y z
N MET A 1 24.58 21.16 12.94
CA MET A 1 24.35 19.84 13.56
C MET A 1 25.54 18.95 13.20
N PRO A 2 26.05 18.12 14.11
CA PRO A 2 27.12 17.18 13.79
C PRO A 2 26.68 16.21 12.69
N ASN A 3 27.61 15.79 11.83
CA ASN A 3 27.34 14.81 10.77
C ASN A 3 26.90 13.49 11.41
N PRO A 4 25.64 13.02 11.22
CA PRO A 4 25.13 11.83 11.89
C PRO A 4 25.85 10.54 11.44
N CYS A 5 26.57 10.58 10.32
CA CYS A 5 27.33 9.46 9.77
C CYS A 5 28.78 9.35 10.25
N GLY A 6 29.30 10.34 10.99
CA GLY A 6 30.76 10.47 11.10
C GLY A 6 31.38 10.79 9.73
N GLU A 7 32.66 10.47 9.56
CA GLU A 7 33.37 10.67 8.29
C GLU A 7 33.32 9.37 7.48
N ILE A 8 32.52 9.34 6.41
CA ILE A 8 32.48 8.18 5.51
C ILE A 8 33.63 8.34 4.50
N PRO A 9 34.57 7.38 4.41
CA PRO A 9 35.66 7.43 3.44
C PRO A 9 35.12 7.55 2.01
N LEU A 10 35.78 8.37 1.18
CA LEU A 10 35.30 8.65 -0.19
C LEU A 10 35.19 7.36 -1.02
N GLU A 11 36.13 6.45 -0.85
CA GLU A 11 36.13 5.11 -1.48
C GLU A 11 34.96 4.22 -1.05
N ALA A 12 34.41 4.42 0.16
CA ALA A 12 33.32 3.64 0.73
C ALA A 12 31.93 4.30 0.55
N LEU A 13 31.89 5.55 0.06
CA LEU A 13 30.66 6.33 -0.06
C LEU A 13 29.62 5.69 -0.99
N GLU A 14 30.06 5.08 -2.09
CA GLU A 14 29.14 4.36 -2.99
C GLU A 14 28.51 3.14 -2.30
N ALA A 15 29.30 2.37 -1.57
CA ALA A 15 28.82 1.22 -0.79
C ALA A 15 27.81 1.67 0.28
N ALA A 16 28.10 2.76 1.00
CA ALA A 16 27.18 3.33 1.99
C ALA A 16 25.86 3.77 1.35
N ARG A 17 25.91 4.42 0.18
CA ARG A 17 24.70 4.83 -0.55
C ARG A 17 23.91 3.63 -1.06
N ALA A 18 24.57 2.59 -1.56
CA ALA A 18 23.92 1.35 -2.00
C ALA A 18 23.24 0.63 -0.82
N ALA A 19 23.94 0.48 0.31
CA ALA A 19 23.40 -0.07 1.55
C ALA A 19 22.17 0.68 2.05
N ALA A 20 22.20 2.02 1.99
CA ALA A 20 21.09 2.86 2.44
C ALA A 20 19.77 2.56 1.69
N LEU A 21 19.84 2.11 0.42
CA LEU A 21 18.67 1.76 -0.38
C LEU A 21 17.98 0.45 0.04
N LEU A 22 18.69 -0.47 0.71
CA LEU A 22 18.17 -1.80 1.02
C LEU A 22 17.22 -1.87 2.23
N GLY A 23 17.25 -0.88 3.12
CA GLY A 23 16.38 -0.87 4.31
C GLY A 23 17.16 -0.61 5.59
N GLU A 24 16.52 -0.91 6.73
CA GLU A 24 17.14 -0.73 8.05
C GLU A 24 18.14 -1.84 8.37
N SER A 25 17.80 -3.08 8.04
CA SER A 25 18.70 -4.24 8.03
C SER A 25 18.70 -4.85 6.63
N PHE A 26 19.87 -5.27 6.15
CA PHE A 26 20.03 -5.71 4.77
C PHE A 26 21.07 -6.82 4.64
N SER A 27 20.92 -7.62 3.58
CA SER A 27 21.83 -8.74 3.31
C SER A 27 23.13 -8.25 2.67
N LEU A 28 24.27 -8.67 3.25
CA LEU A 28 25.59 -8.40 2.69
C LEU A 28 25.80 -9.09 1.34
N GLN A 29 25.20 -10.28 1.16
CA GLN A 29 25.20 -11.02 -0.11
C GLN A 29 24.58 -10.21 -1.24
N VAL A 30 23.47 -9.49 -0.98
CA VAL A 30 22.81 -8.65 -1.99
C VAL A 30 23.72 -7.51 -2.45
N LEU A 31 24.48 -6.88 -1.54
CA LEU A 31 25.43 -5.82 -1.88
C LEU A 31 26.61 -6.37 -2.69
N ALA A 32 27.18 -7.50 -2.26
CA ALA A 32 28.28 -8.17 -2.96
C ALA A 32 27.86 -8.58 -4.38
N ASP A 33 26.72 -9.24 -4.54
CA ASP A 33 26.21 -9.69 -5.84
C ASP A 33 25.82 -8.51 -6.77
N ALA A 34 25.46 -7.36 -6.19
CA ALA A 34 25.20 -6.12 -6.93
C ALA A 34 26.48 -5.38 -7.36
N GLY A 35 27.66 -5.85 -6.90
CA GLY A 35 28.97 -5.35 -7.30
C GLY A 35 29.64 -4.39 -6.32
N VAL A 36 29.20 -4.34 -5.07
CA VAL A 36 29.94 -3.61 -4.01
C VAL A 36 31.21 -4.40 -3.67
N ALA A 37 32.36 -3.73 -3.67
CA ALA A 37 33.64 -4.39 -3.37
C ALA A 37 33.81 -4.65 -1.87
N ALA A 38 34.44 -5.78 -1.52
CA ALA A 38 34.62 -6.19 -0.12
C ALA A 38 35.36 -5.13 0.70
N ASN A 39 36.44 -4.55 0.17
CA ASN A 39 37.20 -3.49 0.83
C ASN A 39 36.39 -2.23 1.14
N GLN A 40 35.36 -1.92 0.33
CA GLN A 40 34.45 -0.80 0.61
C GLN A 40 33.52 -1.12 1.77
N LEU A 41 33.09 -2.38 1.92
CA LEU A 41 32.28 -2.82 3.05
C LEU A 41 33.12 -2.88 4.33
N ASP A 42 34.32 -3.46 4.25
CA ASP A 42 35.27 -3.54 5.37
C ASP A 42 35.54 -2.14 5.95
N SER A 43 35.80 -1.15 5.08
CA SER A 43 35.98 0.25 5.49
C SER A 43 34.76 0.82 6.23
N LEU A 44 33.53 0.47 5.84
CA LEU A 44 32.33 0.94 6.56
C LEU A 44 32.15 0.29 7.94
N PHE A 45 32.63 -0.95 8.11
CA PHE A 45 32.64 -1.62 9.42
C PHE A 45 33.76 -1.09 10.31
N ASP A 46 34.96 -0.90 9.76
CA ASP A 46 36.12 -0.37 10.48
C ASP A 46 35.85 1.04 11.03
N GLU A 47 35.16 1.88 10.25
CA GLU A 47 34.73 3.23 10.65
C GLU A 47 33.44 3.24 11.51
N GLY A 48 32.85 2.07 11.79
CA GLY A 48 31.65 1.94 12.62
C GLY A 48 30.38 2.54 12.00
N VAL A 49 30.36 2.76 10.68
CA VAL A 49 29.18 3.25 9.94
C VAL A 49 28.13 2.13 9.85
N LEU A 50 28.60 0.91 9.60
CA LEU A 50 27.78 -0.30 9.60
C LEU A 50 28.11 -1.16 10.83
N VAL A 51 27.10 -1.88 11.30
CA VAL A 51 27.23 -2.92 12.32
C VAL A 51 26.67 -4.22 11.78
N GLN A 52 27.32 -5.31 12.15
CA GLN A 52 26.88 -6.65 11.74
C GLN A 52 25.77 -7.12 12.68
N ASP A 53 24.59 -7.39 12.13
CA ASP A 53 23.45 -7.94 12.87
C ASP A 53 23.57 -9.48 12.98
N SER A 54 24.09 -10.11 11.93
CA SER A 54 24.34 -11.56 11.83
C SER A 54 25.39 -11.86 10.75
N ASP A 55 25.80 -13.11 10.59
CA ASP A 55 26.78 -13.53 9.57
C ASP A 55 26.48 -13.03 8.15
N ILE A 56 25.21 -12.81 7.82
CA ILE A 56 24.75 -12.42 6.49
C ILE A 56 23.98 -11.09 6.42
N HIS A 57 23.76 -10.42 7.56
CA HIS A 57 23.04 -9.13 7.62
C HIS A 57 23.82 -8.05 8.34
N ALA A 58 23.63 -6.82 7.89
CA ALA A 58 24.15 -5.62 8.52
C ALA A 58 23.08 -4.52 8.56
N SER A 59 23.30 -3.56 9.45
CA SER A 59 22.49 -2.36 9.59
C SER A 59 23.40 -1.14 9.77
N PHE A 60 22.84 0.07 9.63
CA PHE A 60 23.56 1.28 9.97
C PHE A 60 23.62 1.43 11.50
N ALA A 61 24.80 1.70 12.04
CA ALA A 61 24.97 1.96 13.47
C ALA A 61 24.08 3.12 13.95
N ASN A 62 23.82 4.09 13.06
CA ASN A 62 22.95 5.23 13.30
C ASN A 62 21.87 5.37 12.20
N VAL A 63 20.60 5.20 12.58
CA VAL A 63 19.44 5.40 11.69
C VAL A 63 19.42 6.80 11.06
N ALA A 64 19.89 7.83 11.78
CA ALA A 64 19.99 9.19 11.24
C ALA A 64 21.01 9.29 10.10
N CYS A 65 22.09 8.49 10.13
CA CYS A 65 23.06 8.43 9.04
C CYS A 65 22.40 7.92 7.76
N ARG A 66 21.69 6.79 7.82
CA ARG A 66 20.94 6.27 6.68
C ARG A 66 19.97 7.30 6.10
N LYS A 67 19.21 7.98 6.96
CA LYS A 67 18.25 9.01 6.54
C LYS A 67 18.95 10.19 5.85
N GLN A 68 20.13 10.59 6.32
CA GLN A 68 20.92 11.64 5.68
C GLN A 68 21.43 11.19 4.31
N LEU A 69 22.06 10.01 4.24
CA LEU A 69 22.54 9.43 2.99
C LEU A 69 21.44 9.37 1.94
N LEU A 70 20.26 8.83 2.28
CA LEU A 70 19.12 8.74 1.36
C LEU A 70 18.74 10.07 0.73
N LYS A 71 18.81 11.18 1.47
CA LYS A 71 18.52 12.54 0.96
C LYS A 71 19.58 13.03 -0.02
N GLU A 72 20.83 12.58 0.14
CA GLU A 72 21.98 13.01 -0.66
C GLU A 72 22.26 12.11 -1.87
N ILE A 73 21.62 10.94 -1.99
CA ILE A 73 21.80 10.05 -3.15
C ILE A 73 21.35 10.77 -4.43
N PRO A 74 22.25 10.98 -5.42
CA PRO A 74 21.87 11.53 -6.71
C PRO A 74 20.83 10.65 -7.42
N TRP A 75 19.90 11.27 -8.16
CA TRP A 75 18.81 10.54 -8.83
C TRP A 75 19.30 9.40 -9.73
N SER A 76 20.34 9.64 -10.54
CA SER A 76 20.91 8.64 -11.45
C SER A 76 21.50 7.45 -10.71
N PHE A 77 22.20 7.70 -9.60
CA PHE A 77 22.73 6.66 -8.71
C PHE A 77 21.58 5.86 -8.08
N ARG A 78 20.58 6.54 -7.52
CA ARG A 78 19.41 5.90 -6.91
C ARG A 78 18.76 4.94 -7.90
N ARG A 79 18.51 5.40 -9.13
CA ARG A 79 17.84 4.59 -10.16
C ARG A 79 18.66 3.37 -10.55
N SER A 80 19.94 3.54 -10.89
CA SER A 80 20.80 2.45 -11.37
C SER A 80 21.09 1.42 -10.28
N TRP A 81 21.35 1.86 -9.05
CA TRP A 81 21.58 0.94 -7.94
C TRP A 81 20.31 0.26 -7.47
N SER A 82 19.16 0.94 -7.46
CA SER A 82 17.91 0.29 -7.11
C SER A 82 17.54 -0.83 -8.10
N LEU A 83 17.87 -0.67 -9.39
CA LEU A 83 17.72 -1.75 -10.36
C LEU A 83 18.59 -2.96 -10.00
N LYS A 84 19.90 -2.76 -9.83
CA LYS A 84 20.85 -3.83 -9.50
C LYS A 84 20.44 -4.57 -8.21
N LEU A 85 20.15 -3.80 -7.16
CA LEU A 85 19.76 -4.34 -5.87
C LEU A 85 18.41 -5.07 -5.94
N GLY A 86 17.44 -4.51 -6.66
CA GLY A 86 16.13 -5.13 -6.87
C GLY A 86 16.24 -6.46 -7.61
N GLU A 87 17.07 -6.54 -8.65
CA GLU A 87 17.33 -7.79 -9.39
C GLU A 87 17.98 -8.86 -8.53
N ARG A 88 18.97 -8.49 -7.70
CA ARG A 88 19.58 -9.44 -6.76
C ARG A 88 18.62 -9.91 -5.70
N LEU A 89 17.86 -8.99 -5.12
CA LEU A 89 16.88 -9.32 -4.09
C LEU A 89 15.75 -10.21 -4.64
N GLU A 90 15.30 -9.97 -5.87
CA GLU A 90 14.32 -10.80 -6.57
C GLU A 90 14.85 -12.22 -6.82
N LEU A 91 16.09 -12.36 -7.31
CA LEU A 91 16.74 -13.67 -7.52
C LEU A 91 16.88 -14.46 -6.22
N LEU A 92 17.22 -13.78 -5.13
CA LEU A 92 17.34 -14.37 -3.79
C LEU A 92 15.98 -14.56 -3.07
N LYS A 93 14.86 -14.24 -3.74
CA LYS A 93 13.50 -14.33 -3.19
C LYS A 93 13.35 -13.57 -1.87
N GLY A 94 13.95 -12.39 -1.80
CA GLY A 94 13.88 -11.49 -0.64
C GLY A 94 12.46 -10.97 -0.37
N ASN A 95 12.37 -10.03 0.55
CA ASN A 95 11.08 -9.44 0.93
C ASN A 95 10.42 -8.73 -0.27
N PRO A 96 9.18 -9.10 -0.67
CA PRO A 96 8.49 -8.47 -1.80
C PRO A 96 8.35 -6.96 -1.67
N GLU A 97 8.15 -6.43 -0.47
CA GLU A 97 8.05 -4.98 -0.26
C GLU A 97 9.34 -4.24 -0.66
N ASP A 98 10.49 -4.77 -0.22
CA ASP A 98 11.79 -4.15 -0.52
C ASP A 98 12.09 -4.24 -2.02
N ILE A 99 11.74 -5.36 -2.67
CA ILE A 99 11.86 -5.53 -4.13
C ILE A 99 10.97 -4.50 -4.86
N GLY A 100 9.71 -4.37 -4.45
CA GLY A 100 8.76 -3.42 -5.03
C GLY A 100 9.26 -1.97 -4.93
N ARG A 101 9.74 -1.56 -3.74
CA ARG A 101 10.30 -0.22 -3.50
C ARG A 101 11.53 0.06 -4.38
N LEU A 102 12.43 -0.93 -4.52
CA LEU A 102 13.61 -0.80 -5.37
C LEU A 102 13.21 -0.65 -6.85
N PHE A 103 12.22 -1.40 -7.33
CA PHE A 103 11.73 -1.24 -8.71
C PHE A 103 10.97 0.07 -8.93
N ILE A 104 10.24 0.60 -7.94
CA ILE A 104 9.69 1.98 -8.01
C ILE A 104 10.83 2.99 -8.17
N ALA A 105 11.87 2.90 -7.34
CA ALA A 105 13.03 3.80 -7.41
C ALA A 105 13.80 3.67 -8.75
N ALA A 106 13.76 2.50 -9.38
CA ALA A 106 14.31 2.24 -10.71
C ALA A 106 13.39 2.70 -11.87
N GLN A 107 12.16 3.12 -11.59
CA GLN A 107 11.09 3.42 -12.55
C GLN A 107 10.64 2.21 -13.39
N LEU A 108 10.66 1.01 -12.80
CA LEU A 108 10.17 -0.23 -13.40
C LEU A 108 8.85 -0.65 -12.77
N PHE A 109 7.80 0.14 -12.99
CA PHE A 109 6.49 -0.02 -12.33
C PHE A 109 5.82 -1.36 -12.62
N ASP A 110 5.94 -1.87 -13.85
CA ASP A 110 5.38 -3.17 -14.24
C ASP A 110 6.01 -4.34 -13.45
N ARG A 111 7.29 -4.22 -13.08
CA ARG A 111 7.98 -5.18 -12.21
C ARG A 111 7.68 -4.93 -10.73
N ALA A 112 7.53 -3.67 -10.31
CA ALA A 112 7.26 -3.33 -8.90
C ALA A 112 5.89 -3.82 -8.43
N LYS A 113 4.85 -3.59 -9.24
CA LYS A 113 3.45 -3.86 -8.90
C LYS A 113 3.18 -5.27 -8.35
N PRO A 114 3.57 -6.38 -9.01
CA PRO A 114 3.30 -7.73 -8.48
C PRO A 114 3.95 -7.98 -7.11
N HIS A 115 5.11 -7.37 -6.84
CA HIS A 115 5.78 -7.52 -5.55
C HIS A 115 5.09 -6.72 -4.43
N LEU A 116 4.59 -5.52 -4.74
CA LEU A 116 3.81 -4.72 -3.80
C LEU A 116 2.47 -5.39 -3.46
N ILE A 117 1.77 -5.94 -4.46
CA ILE A 117 0.53 -6.71 -4.26
C ILE A 117 0.80 -7.91 -3.35
N LYS A 118 1.84 -8.70 -3.64
CA LYS A 118 2.23 -9.84 -2.79
C LYS A 118 2.60 -9.41 -1.36
N GLY A 119 3.25 -8.26 -1.22
CA GLY A 119 3.54 -7.66 0.08
C GLY A 119 2.26 -7.30 0.85
N ALA A 120 1.29 -6.68 0.17
CA ALA A 120 0.00 -6.32 0.75
C ALA A 120 -0.80 -7.56 1.17
N GLU A 121 -0.85 -8.59 0.33
CA GLU A 121 -1.50 -9.87 0.63
C GLU A 121 -0.89 -10.52 1.89
N LYS A 122 0.45 -10.56 1.98
CA LYS A 122 1.15 -11.08 3.16
C LYS A 122 0.83 -10.26 4.42
N ALA A 123 0.79 -8.93 4.31
CA ALA A 123 0.42 -8.06 5.43
C ALA A 123 -1.02 -8.30 5.89
N CYS A 124 -1.98 -8.45 4.95
CA CYS A 124 -3.36 -8.85 5.24
C CYS A 124 -3.44 -10.19 6.00
N LEU A 125 -2.69 -11.21 5.57
CA LEU A 125 -2.65 -12.52 6.24
C LEU A 125 -2.12 -12.44 7.68
N CYS A 126 -1.29 -11.45 7.98
CA CYS A 126 -0.76 -11.18 9.31
C CYS A 126 -1.62 -10.18 10.12
N ASN A 127 -2.78 -9.76 9.61
CA ASN A 127 -3.63 -8.70 10.17
C ASN A 127 -2.93 -7.34 10.33
N ASP A 128 -1.86 -7.10 9.58
CA ASP A 128 -1.18 -5.80 9.51
C ASP A 128 -1.84 -4.93 8.43
N TYR A 129 -3.08 -4.51 8.71
CA TYR A 129 -3.88 -3.74 7.76
C TYR A 129 -3.30 -2.37 7.44
N LEU A 130 -2.55 -1.77 8.39
CA LEU A 130 -1.88 -0.48 8.17
C LEU A 130 -0.79 -0.62 7.10
N LYS A 131 0.02 -1.67 7.19
CA LYS A 131 1.03 -1.97 6.18
C LYS A 131 0.40 -2.37 4.84
N ALA A 132 -0.63 -3.22 4.86
CA ALA A 132 -1.34 -3.62 3.65
C ALA A 132 -1.90 -2.39 2.90
N LEU A 133 -2.54 -1.48 3.62
CA LEU A 133 -3.08 -0.23 3.06
C LEU A 133 -1.98 0.64 2.46
N SER A 134 -0.84 0.79 3.15
CA SER A 134 0.32 1.56 2.64
C SER A 134 0.87 0.99 1.34
N LEU A 135 0.93 -0.35 1.21
CA LEU A 135 1.39 -1.02 -0.01
C LEU A 135 0.37 -0.91 -1.14
N LEU A 136 -0.93 -1.03 -0.85
CA LEU A 136 -2.00 -0.87 -1.85
C LEU A 136 -2.02 0.56 -2.41
N ARG A 137 -1.82 1.59 -1.57
CA ARG A 137 -1.66 2.97 -2.05
C ARG A 137 -0.51 3.11 -3.05
N GLN A 138 0.66 2.55 -2.73
CA GLN A 138 1.80 2.54 -3.65
C GLN A 138 1.50 1.79 -4.96
N VAL A 139 0.69 0.72 -4.92
CA VAL A 139 0.22 0.03 -6.13
C VAL A 139 -0.63 0.96 -6.99
N PHE A 140 -1.57 1.69 -6.40
CA PHE A 140 -2.44 2.63 -7.12
C PHE A 140 -1.71 3.86 -7.63
N ASP A 141 -0.68 4.34 -6.93
CA ASP A 141 0.18 5.46 -7.38
C ASP A 141 0.92 5.16 -8.69
N ILE A 142 1.18 3.87 -8.99
CA ILE A 142 1.90 3.42 -10.19
C ILE A 142 1.02 2.66 -11.19
N TRP A 143 -0.29 2.55 -10.92
CA TRP A 143 -1.22 1.82 -11.78
C TRP A 143 -1.50 2.63 -13.05
N LYS A 144 -1.34 2.02 -14.23
CA LYS A 144 -1.59 2.71 -15.50
C LYS A 144 -3.08 2.78 -15.79
N GLU A 145 -3.52 3.88 -16.40
CA GLU A 145 -4.89 4.02 -16.89
C GLU A 145 -5.20 2.90 -17.90
N ASN A 146 -6.41 2.32 -17.82
CA ASN A 146 -6.89 1.19 -18.63
C ASN A 146 -6.14 -0.14 -18.45
N GLU A 147 -5.26 -0.26 -17.46
CA GLU A 147 -4.59 -1.52 -17.16
C GLU A 147 -5.47 -2.42 -16.27
N ASP A 148 -5.77 -3.63 -16.75
CA ASP A 148 -6.50 -4.72 -16.06
C ASP A 148 -7.61 -4.22 -15.09
N PRO A 149 -8.74 -3.74 -15.62
CA PRO A 149 -9.85 -3.21 -14.81
C PRO A 149 -10.34 -4.22 -13.77
N THR A 150 -10.39 -5.51 -14.12
CA THR A 150 -10.83 -6.59 -13.22
C THR A 150 -9.90 -6.73 -12.01
N ALA A 151 -8.58 -6.80 -12.23
CA ALA A 151 -7.63 -6.85 -11.12
C ALA A 151 -7.66 -5.58 -10.27
N ARG A 152 -7.85 -4.41 -10.91
CA ARG A 152 -8.00 -3.13 -10.22
C ARG A 152 -9.19 -3.15 -9.27
N MET A 153 -10.37 -3.61 -9.71
CA MET A 153 -11.57 -3.71 -8.87
C MET A 153 -11.38 -4.67 -7.69
N LYS A 154 -10.67 -5.79 -7.89
CA LYS A 154 -10.34 -6.70 -6.79
C LYS A 154 -9.47 -6.01 -5.74
N LEU A 155 -8.44 -5.28 -6.16
CA LEU A 155 -7.54 -4.58 -5.24
C LEU A 155 -8.20 -3.39 -4.55
N LEU A 156 -9.14 -2.69 -5.20
CA LEU A 156 -9.91 -1.62 -4.55
C LEU A 156 -10.77 -2.17 -3.40
N ARG A 157 -11.40 -3.33 -3.57
CA ARG A 157 -12.14 -3.99 -2.48
C ARG A 157 -11.22 -4.34 -1.30
N GLU A 158 -10.05 -4.88 -1.60
CA GLU A 158 -9.03 -5.19 -0.58
C GLU A 158 -8.53 -3.92 0.12
N MET A 159 -8.33 -2.82 -0.62
CA MET A 159 -7.93 -1.53 -0.09
C MET A 159 -9.02 -0.94 0.83
N ALA A 160 -10.29 -0.98 0.40
CA ALA A 160 -11.40 -0.54 1.21
C ALA A 160 -11.52 -1.34 2.51
N ARG A 161 -11.33 -2.67 2.44
CA ARG A 161 -11.32 -3.54 3.63
C ARG A 161 -10.16 -3.19 4.58
N CYS A 162 -8.95 -2.99 4.06
CA CYS A 162 -7.81 -2.61 4.89
C CYS A 162 -8.02 -1.24 5.54
N ALA A 163 -8.50 -0.26 4.77
CA ALA A 163 -8.81 1.08 5.24
C ALA A 163 -9.86 1.10 6.36
N ALA A 164 -10.93 0.31 6.22
CA ALA A 164 -11.93 0.14 7.27
C ALA A 164 -11.34 -0.41 8.58
N ASN A 165 -10.44 -1.41 8.49
CA ASN A 165 -9.78 -1.98 9.66
C ASN A 165 -8.76 -1.04 10.31
N THR A 166 -8.25 -0.04 9.58
CA THR A 166 -7.37 1.00 10.12
C THR A 166 -8.11 2.29 10.48
N THR A 167 -9.44 2.27 10.49
CA THR A 167 -10.32 3.45 10.73
C THR A 167 -10.13 4.60 9.73
N ASP A 168 -9.53 4.33 8.58
CA ASP A 168 -9.35 5.27 7.47
C ASP A 168 -10.59 5.23 6.56
N TYR A 169 -11.72 5.68 7.11
CA TYR A 169 -13.02 5.55 6.44
C TYR A 169 -13.14 6.42 5.18
N ASP A 170 -12.42 7.54 5.10
CA ASP A 170 -12.37 8.35 3.88
C ASP A 170 -11.74 7.56 2.73
N THR A 171 -10.64 6.83 2.98
CA THR A 171 -10.03 5.97 1.95
C THR A 171 -10.95 4.81 1.56
N ALA A 172 -11.68 4.23 2.53
CA ALA A 172 -12.66 3.19 2.23
C ALA A 172 -13.78 3.72 1.32
N VAL A 173 -14.29 4.93 1.58
CA VAL A 173 -15.30 5.58 0.73
C VAL A 173 -14.78 5.85 -0.67
N ILE A 174 -13.59 6.45 -0.81
CA ILE A 174 -12.98 6.73 -2.13
C ILE A 174 -12.86 5.45 -2.96
N ALA A 175 -12.41 4.34 -2.34
CA ALA A 175 -12.28 3.07 -3.03
C ALA A 175 -13.65 2.51 -3.50
N TRP A 176 -14.70 2.63 -2.68
CA TRP A 176 -16.06 2.19 -3.06
C TRP A 176 -16.75 3.10 -4.07
N GLU A 177 -16.46 4.40 -4.06
CA GLU A 177 -16.92 5.34 -5.09
C GLU A 177 -16.34 4.98 -6.46
N GLU A 178 -15.06 4.63 -6.51
CA GLU A 178 -14.41 4.20 -7.76
C GLU A 178 -14.98 2.86 -8.26
N ILE A 179 -15.21 1.90 -7.35
CA ILE A 179 -15.88 0.62 -7.69
C ILE A 179 -17.28 0.89 -8.26
N LEU A 180 -18.04 1.80 -7.64
CA LEU A 180 -19.37 2.18 -8.10
C LEU A 180 -19.35 2.82 -9.50
N GLU A 181 -18.38 3.69 -9.77
CA GLU A 181 -18.23 4.34 -11.08
C GLU A 181 -17.94 3.31 -12.18
N ASN A 182 -17.03 2.36 -11.92
CA ASN A 182 -16.75 1.28 -12.86
C ASN A 182 -17.98 0.38 -13.06
N ALA A 183 -18.67 0.00 -11.97
CA ALA A 183 -19.87 -0.84 -12.05
C ALA A 183 -21.04 -0.18 -12.79
N ARG A 184 -21.14 1.16 -12.76
CA ARG A 184 -22.09 1.92 -13.59
C ARG A 184 -21.73 1.87 -15.06
N THR A 185 -20.44 1.98 -15.38
CA THR A 185 -19.94 1.91 -16.75
C THR A 185 -20.19 0.53 -17.38
N GLU A 186 -20.10 -0.53 -16.58
CA GLU A 186 -20.33 -1.92 -16.99
C GLU A 186 -21.79 -2.38 -16.85
N ASP A 187 -22.69 -1.51 -16.37
CA ASP A 187 -24.08 -1.82 -16.01
C ASP A 187 -24.22 -3.06 -15.09
N ASN A 188 -23.24 -3.25 -14.20
CA ASN A 188 -23.22 -4.35 -13.26
C ASN A 188 -24.03 -4.01 -11.99
N LEU A 189 -25.32 -4.29 -12.03
CA LEU A 189 -26.27 -3.97 -10.95
C LEU A 189 -25.89 -4.58 -9.60
N GLU A 190 -25.37 -5.81 -9.57
CA GLU A 190 -24.97 -6.48 -8.32
C GLU A 190 -23.86 -5.71 -7.61
N VAL A 191 -22.84 -5.29 -8.36
CA VAL A 191 -21.71 -4.52 -7.79
C VAL A 191 -22.14 -3.10 -7.43
N GLN A 192 -23.05 -2.49 -8.18
CA GLN A 192 -23.59 -1.18 -7.81
C GLN A 192 -24.34 -1.23 -6.47
N ILE A 193 -25.13 -2.29 -6.23
CA ILE A 193 -25.83 -2.50 -4.95
C ILE A 193 -24.82 -2.71 -3.83
N GLU A 194 -23.84 -3.62 -4.02
CA GLU A 194 -22.76 -3.86 -3.06
C GLU A 194 -22.07 -2.54 -2.67
N ALA A 195 -21.65 -1.75 -3.66
CA ALA A 195 -20.95 -0.50 -3.43
C ALA A 195 -21.83 0.52 -2.67
N HIS A 196 -23.11 0.63 -3.00
CA HIS A 196 -24.04 1.50 -2.27
C HIS A 196 -24.22 1.06 -0.81
N GLN A 197 -24.33 -0.25 -0.53
CA GLN A 197 -24.39 -0.75 0.85
C GLN A 197 -23.12 -0.40 1.64
N GLN A 198 -21.96 -0.57 1.02
CA GLN A 198 -20.67 -0.26 1.65
C GLN A 198 -20.51 1.24 1.89
N LEU A 199 -20.88 2.08 0.93
CA LEU A 199 -20.87 3.54 1.10
C LEU A 199 -21.82 3.98 2.22
N ALA A 200 -23.02 3.41 2.31
CA ALA A 200 -23.95 3.67 3.41
C ALA A 200 -23.33 3.31 4.77
N GLN A 201 -22.67 2.15 4.87
CA GLN A 201 -22.00 1.71 6.10
C GLN A 201 -20.93 2.72 6.56
N TRP A 202 -19.99 3.06 5.68
CA TRP A 202 -18.84 3.90 6.06
C TRP A 202 -19.25 5.36 6.28
N THR A 203 -20.14 5.90 5.45
CA THR A 203 -20.69 7.25 5.67
C THR A 203 -21.52 7.34 6.95
N GLY A 204 -22.18 6.26 7.36
CA GLY A 204 -22.90 6.15 8.62
C GLY A 204 -21.99 6.24 9.84
N ILE A 205 -20.86 5.52 9.81
CA ILE A 205 -19.82 5.61 10.85
C ILE A 205 -19.26 7.03 10.96
N MET A 206 -19.11 7.73 9.83
CA MET A 206 -18.69 9.14 9.79
C MET A 206 -19.80 10.14 10.17
N GLY A 207 -21.00 9.68 10.50
CA GLY A 207 -22.13 10.54 10.89
C GLY A 207 -22.79 11.30 9.73
N ARG A 208 -22.49 10.96 8.48
CA ARG A 208 -23.04 11.61 7.27
C ARG A 208 -24.43 11.05 6.93
N ARG A 209 -25.41 11.35 7.79
CA ARG A 209 -26.75 10.74 7.75
C ARG A 209 -27.48 10.85 6.40
N GLN A 210 -27.36 12.00 5.74
CA GLN A 210 -28.01 12.21 4.45
C GLN A 210 -27.45 11.27 3.38
N SER A 211 -26.12 11.08 3.35
CA SER A 211 -25.48 10.13 2.43
C SER A 211 -25.89 8.68 2.70
N VAL A 212 -26.03 8.28 3.96
CA VAL A 212 -26.55 6.94 4.32
C VAL A 212 -27.92 6.71 3.71
N ARG A 213 -28.83 7.69 3.88
CA ARG A 213 -30.19 7.64 3.35
C ARG A 213 -30.17 7.44 1.83
N GLU A 214 -29.40 8.27 1.14
CA GLU A 214 -29.32 8.25 -0.33
C GLU A 214 -28.79 6.91 -0.85
N HIS A 215 -27.70 6.41 -0.26
CA HIS A 215 -27.11 5.15 -0.70
C HIS A 215 -28.01 3.93 -0.41
N LEU A 216 -28.66 3.86 0.76
CA LEU A 216 -29.59 2.76 1.06
C LEU A 216 -30.82 2.79 0.15
N GLN A 217 -31.34 3.98 -0.18
CA GLN A 217 -32.44 4.11 -1.12
C GLN A 217 -32.03 3.64 -2.52
N LEU A 218 -30.87 4.09 -3.02
CA LEU A 218 -30.37 3.68 -4.34
C LEU A 218 -30.10 2.17 -4.42
N ALA A 219 -29.55 1.56 -3.37
CA ALA A 219 -29.37 0.11 -3.31
C ALA A 219 -30.71 -0.63 -3.44
N ALA A 220 -31.77 -0.17 -2.78
CA ALA A 220 -33.09 -0.77 -2.87
C ALA A 220 -33.74 -0.60 -4.25
N GLU A 221 -33.65 0.59 -4.84
CA GLU A 221 -34.15 0.87 -6.19
C GLU A 221 -33.42 0.03 -7.26
N LEU A 222 -32.12 -0.19 -7.12
CA LEU A 222 -31.34 -1.04 -8.02
C LEU A 222 -31.67 -2.53 -7.84
N ALA A 223 -31.88 -2.99 -6.60
CA ALA A 223 -32.24 -4.38 -6.33
C ALA A 223 -33.59 -4.78 -6.95
N GLY A 224 -34.54 -3.85 -7.03
CA GLY A 224 -35.81 -4.06 -7.74
C GLY A 224 -35.66 -4.30 -9.25
N LYS A 225 -34.46 -4.09 -9.82
CA LYS A 225 -34.15 -4.37 -11.24
C LYS A 225 -33.53 -5.75 -11.47
N LEU A 226 -33.15 -6.49 -10.42
CA LEU A 226 -32.44 -7.77 -10.52
C LEU A 226 -33.36 -9.00 -10.69
N ASP A 227 -34.68 -8.82 -10.79
CA ASP A 227 -35.68 -9.91 -10.79
C ASP A 227 -35.49 -10.90 -9.60
N ASP A 228 -34.92 -10.43 -8.49
CA ASP A 228 -34.76 -11.17 -7.23
C ASP A 228 -35.54 -10.49 -6.10
N PRO A 229 -36.79 -10.93 -5.83
CA PRO A 229 -37.62 -10.36 -4.78
C PRO A 229 -37.01 -10.46 -3.37
N ALA A 230 -36.15 -11.45 -3.12
CA ALA A 230 -35.52 -11.62 -1.82
C ALA A 230 -34.42 -10.58 -1.59
N SER A 231 -33.61 -10.31 -2.61
CA SER A 231 -32.63 -9.21 -2.59
C SER A 231 -33.34 -7.86 -2.45
N GLU A 232 -34.37 -7.60 -3.26
CA GLU A 232 -35.16 -6.37 -3.19
C GLU A 232 -35.74 -6.14 -1.78
N ALA A 233 -36.42 -7.16 -1.22
CA ALA A 233 -37.01 -7.05 0.12
C ALA A 233 -35.97 -6.78 1.20
N ARG A 234 -34.77 -7.37 1.09
CA ARG A 234 -33.66 -7.13 2.03
C ARG A 234 -33.22 -5.67 2.01
N GLN A 235 -33.02 -5.09 0.83
CA GLN A 235 -32.58 -3.70 0.71
C GLN A 235 -33.63 -2.71 1.24
N TRP A 236 -34.91 -2.92 0.91
CA TRP A 236 -35.99 -2.08 1.44
C TRP A 236 -36.13 -2.20 2.96
N PHE A 237 -35.94 -3.40 3.52
CA PHE A 237 -35.95 -3.59 4.96
C PHE A 237 -34.82 -2.83 5.67
N GLU A 238 -33.60 -2.86 5.10
CA GLU A 238 -32.46 -2.11 5.62
C GLU A 238 -32.71 -0.58 5.59
N PHE A 239 -33.21 -0.07 4.46
CA PHE A 239 -33.59 1.34 4.33
C PHE A 239 -34.68 1.76 5.33
N ALA A 240 -35.75 0.97 5.46
CA ALA A 240 -36.83 1.25 6.41
C ALA A 240 -36.33 1.21 7.86
N GLY A 241 -35.45 0.26 8.21
CA GLY A 241 -34.82 0.18 9.53
C GLY A 241 -34.02 1.43 9.89
N PHE A 242 -33.26 1.97 8.93
CA PHE A 242 -32.56 3.23 9.09
C PHE A 242 -33.52 4.40 9.35
N GLN A 243 -34.60 4.52 8.56
CA GLN A 243 -35.60 5.59 8.72
C GLN A 243 -36.29 5.54 10.09
N VAL A 244 -36.70 4.36 10.55
CA VAL A 244 -37.36 4.19 11.86
C VAL A 244 -36.43 4.61 13.00
N THR A 245 -35.16 4.24 12.93
CA THR A 245 -34.15 4.63 13.93
C THR A 245 -34.01 6.15 13.97
N HIS A 246 -33.99 6.80 12.81
CA HIS A 246 -33.88 8.25 12.71
C HIS A 246 -35.11 8.98 13.29
N VAL A 247 -36.33 8.53 12.96
CA VAL A 247 -37.57 9.13 13.50
C VAL A 247 -37.63 9.02 15.03
N ARG A 248 -37.19 7.89 15.60
CA ARG A 248 -37.11 7.70 17.06
C ARG A 248 -36.14 8.67 17.72
N LEU A 249 -34.96 8.87 17.14
CA LEU A 249 -33.98 9.82 17.67
C LEU A 249 -34.45 11.28 17.53
N ALA A 250 -35.17 11.61 16.46
CA ALA A 250 -35.74 12.94 16.27
C ALA A 250 -36.91 13.26 17.21
N SER A 251 -37.65 12.24 17.67
CA SER A 251 -38.77 12.40 18.61
C SER A 251 -38.37 12.36 20.09
N ALA A 252 -37.11 12.01 20.39
CA ALA A 252 -36.56 11.96 21.75
C ALA A 252 -35.82 13.25 22.17
N ASN A 253 -35.64 14.21 21.25
CA ASN A 253 -35.04 15.53 21.48
C ASN A 253 -36.12 16.62 21.38
#